data_AF-A0A8J8TD40-F1
#
_entry.id   AF-A0A8J8TD40-F1
#
_cell.length_a   1.000
_cell.length_b   1.000
_cell.length_c   1.000
_cell.angle_alpha   90.00
_cell.angle_beta   90.00
_cell.angle_gamma   90.00
#
_symmetry.space_group_name_H-M   'P 1'
#
loop_
_entity.id
_entity.type
_entity.pdbx_description
1 polymer ?
#
loop_
_entity_poly.entity_id
_entity_poly.type
_entity_poly.pdbx_seq_one_letter_code
_entity_poly.pdbx_strand_id
1 'polypeptide(L)'
;MAGSAPTDDIVGNGSEEIDPSETTIESLFADLRALTAETSAPTAAAETRDIKHLLAEAYERGLLDSEVRELQARDAAEAFVGSVIFASPLLVEDGVFDIGTHLFESTVAGVPIFLIANTLFVVLMTYALLEWTGRNQEETTVVLRSLPVRVVMILVVSFFVAAVLMTVWGRVNGWADPVEAVARINVIWTVGSIGAALGDILSENDPAPSVGPPAATGRNASGATAAREKPPTAGLPDAVDEWADGELVSAINAEFDDLESVVDERDREAVNRIREETVQAALDDGFGDRIQKYTSRDIAEAFVGSVFFAIPFLVEDGVFEIAGFFLSVRLGGVPVAFVLNAAFVLLMILALVYWAGPQDVRVNRPIFGLIPRRLVGIAVVSFLTAAALMTLWGRVDGWREPVVALARISVVWTVASFGASLGDILPGESSGADINDDLAALTDGGDSAGRSDSVGDSNEE
;
A
#
# COMPACT_ATOMS: atom_id res chain seq x y z
N MET A 1 -31.38 -34.44 45.73
CA MET A 1 -31.20 -33.39 46.74
C MET A 1 -29.77 -32.89 46.58
N ALA A 2 -29.42 -32.10 45.55
CA ALA A 2 -29.94 -30.82 45.09
C ALA A 2 -29.68 -29.69 46.10
N GLY A 3 -28.71 -28.83 45.76
CA GLY A 3 -28.50 -27.48 46.27
C GLY A 3 -27.02 -27.18 46.52
N SER A 4 -26.42 -26.07 46.10
CA SER A 4 -26.80 -24.98 45.20
C SER A 4 -25.48 -24.26 44.88
N ALA A 5 -25.14 -24.06 43.62
CA ALA A 5 -24.09 -23.13 43.22
C ALA A 5 -24.74 -21.79 42.83
N PRO A 6 -24.16 -20.63 43.17
CA PRO A 6 -24.71 -19.35 42.78
C PRO A 6 -24.38 -19.09 41.29
N THR A 7 -25.42 -18.81 40.52
CA THR A 7 -25.38 -18.19 39.21
C THR A 7 -25.15 -16.69 39.40
N ASP A 8 -23.96 -16.21 39.04
CA ASP A 8 -23.76 -14.81 38.68
C ASP A 8 -23.98 -14.69 37.17
N ASP A 9 -25.17 -14.19 36.82
CA ASP A 9 -25.48 -13.63 35.50
C ASP A 9 -24.71 -12.31 35.35
N ILE A 10 -23.63 -12.33 34.56
CA ILE A 10 -23.12 -11.10 33.93
C ILE A 10 -23.68 -11.08 32.51
N VAL A 11 -24.79 -10.37 32.38
CA VAL A 11 -25.27 -9.82 31.11
C VAL A 11 -24.22 -8.79 30.65
N GLY A 12 -23.30 -9.23 29.81
CA GLY A 12 -22.43 -8.35 29.04
C GLY A 12 -23.23 -7.79 27.87
N ASN A 13 -23.94 -6.68 28.10
CA ASN A 13 -24.36 -5.77 27.05
C ASN A 13 -23.10 -4.96 26.66
N GLY A 14 -22.30 -5.51 25.75
CA GLY A 14 -21.22 -4.80 25.09
C GLY A 14 -21.70 -4.48 23.68
N SER A 15 -22.05 -3.22 23.44
CA SER A 15 -21.86 -2.62 22.13
C SER A 15 -20.36 -2.75 21.84
N GLU A 16 -19.98 -3.71 21.00
CA GLU A 16 -18.69 -3.64 20.31
C GLU A 16 -18.69 -2.28 19.60
N GLU A 17 -17.80 -1.41 20.06
CA GLU A 17 -17.46 -0.17 19.38
C GLU A 17 -16.71 -0.63 18.12
N ILE A 18 -17.47 -0.86 17.04
CA ILE A 18 -16.95 -1.30 15.75
C ILE A 18 -16.04 -0.18 15.26
N ASP A 19 -14.80 -0.51 14.91
CA ASP A 19 -13.83 0.43 14.37
C ASP A 19 -14.34 0.89 13.00
N PRO A 20 -14.64 2.18 12.79
CA PRO A 20 -15.21 2.68 11.54
C PRO A 20 -14.34 2.39 10.30
N SER A 21 -13.04 2.10 10.49
CA SER A 21 -12.13 1.65 9.42
C SER A 21 -12.38 0.23 8.91
N GLU A 22 -13.30 -0.54 9.50
CA GLU A 22 -13.66 -1.90 9.05
C GLU A 22 -15.02 -1.95 8.30
N THR A 23 -15.65 -0.80 8.01
CA THR A 23 -16.98 -0.76 7.38
C THR A 23 -16.91 -1.03 5.87
N THR A 24 -17.25 -2.25 5.46
CA THR A 24 -17.21 -2.70 4.05
C THR A 24 -18.60 -2.68 3.37
N ILE A 25 -18.66 -2.62 2.04
CA ILE A 25 -19.93 -2.71 1.29
C ILE A 25 -20.67 -4.02 1.59
N GLU A 26 -19.95 -5.13 1.82
CA GLU A 26 -20.54 -6.41 2.18
C GLU A 26 -21.19 -6.39 3.56
N SER A 27 -20.54 -5.78 4.55
CA SER A 27 -21.09 -5.60 5.90
C SER A 27 -22.36 -4.76 5.87
N LEU A 28 -22.36 -3.63 5.15
CA LEU A 28 -23.53 -2.77 4.94
C LEU A 28 -24.66 -3.52 4.22
N PHE A 29 -24.34 -4.33 3.21
CA PHE A 29 -25.32 -5.14 2.49
C PHE A 29 -25.93 -6.24 3.37
N ALA A 30 -25.13 -6.82 4.27
CA ALA A 30 -25.55 -7.84 5.24
C ALA A 30 -26.48 -7.23 6.29
N ASP A 31 -26.12 -6.08 6.83
CA ASP A 31 -26.91 -5.35 7.83
C ASP A 31 -28.25 -4.87 7.27
N LEU A 32 -28.25 -4.29 6.07
CA LEU A 32 -29.47 -3.95 5.35
C LEU A 32 -30.35 -5.18 5.06
N ARG A 33 -29.73 -6.34 4.82
CA ARG A 33 -30.46 -7.60 4.59
C ARG A 33 -31.08 -8.13 5.88
N ALA A 34 -30.35 -8.08 6.99
CA ALA A 34 -30.85 -8.47 8.31
C ALA A 34 -32.04 -7.58 8.71
N LEU A 35 -31.90 -6.25 8.56
CA LEU A 35 -32.95 -5.28 8.79
C LEU A 35 -34.21 -5.60 7.97
N THR A 36 -34.06 -5.84 6.66
CA THR A 36 -35.21 -6.15 5.78
C THR A 36 -35.86 -7.51 6.12
N ALA A 37 -35.12 -8.45 6.69
CA ALA A 37 -35.66 -9.75 7.11
C ALA A 37 -36.48 -9.65 8.41
N GLU A 38 -36.16 -8.69 9.27
CA GLU A 38 -36.84 -8.45 10.54
C GLU A 38 -38.05 -7.53 10.38
N THR A 39 -37.96 -6.54 9.48
CA THR A 39 -39.06 -5.61 9.20
C THR A 39 -40.15 -6.27 8.33
N SER A 40 -41.41 -6.19 8.77
CA SER A 40 -42.57 -6.74 8.04
C SER A 40 -43.16 -5.81 6.97
N ALA A 41 -42.56 -4.63 6.74
CA ALA A 41 -43.07 -3.60 5.86
C ALA A 41 -42.59 -3.81 4.39
N PRO A 42 -43.50 -3.99 3.42
CA PRO A 42 -43.13 -4.20 2.01
C PRO A 42 -42.46 -2.97 1.36
N THR A 43 -42.68 -1.78 1.92
CA THR A 43 -42.03 -0.53 1.51
C THR A 43 -40.56 -0.46 1.97
N ALA A 44 -40.21 -1.01 3.13
CA ALA A 44 -38.81 -1.05 3.59
C ALA A 44 -37.91 -1.86 2.64
N ALA A 45 -38.45 -2.94 2.03
CA ALA A 45 -37.72 -3.73 1.04
C ALA A 45 -37.47 -2.99 -0.29
N ALA A 46 -38.22 -1.90 -0.57
CA ALA A 46 -37.97 -1.04 -1.72
C ALA A 46 -36.86 -0.04 -1.41
N GLU A 47 -36.98 0.72 -0.32
CA GLU A 47 -35.96 1.71 0.09
C GLU A 47 -34.59 1.03 0.35
N THR A 48 -34.55 -0.14 0.99
CA THR A 48 -33.29 -0.91 1.15
C THR A 48 -32.64 -1.28 -0.19
N ARG A 49 -33.42 -1.51 -1.25
CA ARG A 49 -32.87 -1.82 -2.57
C ARG A 49 -32.22 -0.58 -3.19
N ASP A 50 -32.88 0.56 -3.04
CA ASP A 50 -32.42 1.83 -3.59
C ASP A 50 -31.14 2.27 -2.85
N ILE A 51 -31.06 2.10 -1.52
CA ILE A 51 -29.82 2.25 -0.74
C ILE A 51 -28.73 1.32 -1.28
N LYS A 52 -29.01 0.04 -1.51
CA LYS A 52 -28.01 -0.91 -2.06
C LYS A 52 -27.50 -0.50 -3.44
N HIS A 53 -28.34 0.08 -4.28
CA HIS A 53 -27.91 0.57 -5.59
C HIS A 53 -26.98 1.78 -5.45
N LEU A 54 -27.28 2.70 -4.53
CA LEU A 54 -26.43 3.87 -4.28
C LEU A 54 -25.10 3.50 -3.59
N LEU A 55 -25.12 2.50 -2.70
CA LEU A 55 -23.91 1.94 -2.10
C LEU A 55 -23.04 1.21 -3.14
N ALA A 56 -23.66 0.46 -4.06
CA ALA A 56 -22.94 -0.17 -5.16
C ALA A 56 -22.25 0.86 -6.07
N GLU A 57 -22.94 1.97 -6.38
CA GLU A 57 -22.35 3.09 -7.10
C GLU A 57 -21.20 3.74 -6.32
N ALA A 58 -21.39 3.99 -5.03
CA ALA A 58 -20.35 4.57 -4.17
C ALA A 58 -19.10 3.68 -4.13
N TYR A 59 -19.28 2.36 -4.11
CA TYR A 59 -18.19 1.39 -4.25
C TYR A 59 -17.52 1.44 -5.63
N GLU A 60 -18.28 1.51 -6.73
CA GLU A 60 -17.70 1.65 -8.08
C GLU A 60 -16.88 2.93 -8.25
N ARG A 61 -17.13 3.94 -7.42
CA ARG A 61 -16.38 5.20 -7.39
C ARG A 61 -15.25 5.23 -6.36
N GLY A 62 -15.03 4.15 -5.61
CA GLY A 62 -14.01 4.06 -4.57
C GLY A 62 -14.31 4.93 -3.35
N LEU A 63 -15.59 5.15 -3.02
CA LEU A 63 -16.02 5.81 -1.79
C LEU A 63 -16.32 4.82 -0.66
N LEU A 64 -16.31 3.52 -0.95
CA LEU A 64 -16.54 2.44 0.01
C LEU A 64 -15.64 1.27 -0.37
N ASP A 65 -15.07 0.62 0.63
CA ASP A 65 -14.22 -0.55 0.44
C ASP A 65 -15.02 -1.87 0.38
N SER A 66 -14.43 -2.89 -0.25
CA SER A 66 -14.94 -4.27 -0.24
C SER A 66 -14.01 -5.19 0.54
N GLU A 67 -14.61 -6.04 1.36
CA GLU A 67 -13.94 -6.99 2.25
C GLU A 67 -13.41 -8.22 1.48
N VAL A 68 -14.07 -8.63 0.40
CA VAL A 68 -13.82 -9.95 -0.21
C VAL A 68 -13.43 -9.84 -1.67
N ARG A 69 -12.12 -9.89 -1.92
CA ARG A 69 -11.59 -10.01 -3.28
C ARG A 69 -11.29 -11.47 -3.63
N GLU A 70 -12.18 -12.10 -4.39
CA GLU A 70 -11.92 -13.44 -4.95
C GLU A 70 -10.86 -13.38 -6.05
N LEU A 71 -9.87 -14.28 -5.99
CA LEU A 71 -8.85 -14.44 -7.03
C LEU A 71 -9.49 -14.88 -8.36
N GLN A 72 -9.46 -14.02 -9.37
CA GLN A 72 -9.94 -14.34 -10.70
C GLN A 72 -8.81 -14.76 -11.64
N ALA A 73 -9.14 -15.53 -12.68
CA ALA A 73 -8.18 -15.88 -13.74
C ALA A 73 -7.63 -14.64 -14.49
N ARG A 74 -8.35 -13.51 -14.39
CA ARG A 74 -7.97 -12.22 -14.96
C ARG A 74 -6.77 -11.59 -14.22
N ASP A 75 -6.75 -11.68 -12.89
CA ASP A 75 -5.65 -11.21 -12.03
C ASP A 75 -4.31 -11.85 -12.44
N ALA A 76 -4.34 -13.14 -12.76
CA ALA A 76 -3.16 -13.85 -13.26
C ALA A 76 -2.69 -13.34 -14.64
N ALA A 77 -3.60 -12.94 -15.51
CA ALA A 77 -3.29 -12.36 -16.82
C ALA A 77 -2.71 -10.94 -16.67
N GLU A 78 -3.18 -10.17 -15.70
CA GLU A 78 -2.70 -8.81 -15.43
C GLU A 78 -1.32 -8.82 -14.77
N ALA A 79 -1.11 -9.71 -13.80
CA ALA A 79 0.21 -10.02 -13.27
C ALA A 79 1.18 -10.48 -14.36
N PHE A 80 0.71 -11.29 -15.32
CA PHE A 80 1.51 -11.69 -16.48
C PHE A 80 1.92 -10.50 -17.35
N VAL A 81 0.96 -9.63 -17.73
CA VAL A 81 1.23 -8.45 -18.58
C VAL A 81 2.19 -7.50 -17.88
N GLY A 82 1.96 -7.21 -16.60
CA GLY A 82 2.84 -6.40 -15.78
C GLY A 82 4.26 -6.96 -15.72
N SER A 83 4.41 -8.27 -15.48
CA SER A 83 5.72 -8.93 -15.48
C SER A 83 6.44 -8.78 -16.82
N VAL A 84 5.75 -9.00 -17.94
CA VAL A 84 6.36 -8.89 -19.28
C VAL A 84 6.84 -7.46 -19.56
N ILE A 85 6.01 -6.45 -19.29
CA ILE A 85 6.34 -5.04 -19.57
C ILE A 85 7.61 -4.61 -18.81
N PHE A 86 7.72 -5.00 -17.54
CA PHE A 86 8.84 -4.60 -16.69
C PHE A 86 10.10 -5.45 -16.88
N ALA A 87 9.96 -6.75 -17.16
CA ALA A 87 11.10 -7.64 -17.37
C ALA A 87 11.75 -7.47 -18.75
N SER A 88 10.97 -7.14 -19.78
CA SER A 88 11.44 -7.16 -21.17
C SER A 88 12.61 -6.23 -21.47
N PRO A 89 12.64 -4.95 -21.00
CA PRO A 89 13.77 -4.06 -21.26
C PRO A 89 15.10 -4.62 -20.74
N LEU A 90 15.07 -5.33 -19.62
CA LEU A 90 16.26 -5.89 -18.97
C LEU A 90 16.81 -7.13 -19.69
N LEU A 91 16.02 -7.76 -20.57
CA LEU A 91 16.48 -8.90 -21.35
C LEU A 91 17.54 -8.53 -22.37
N VAL A 92 17.76 -7.24 -22.67
CA VAL A 92 18.78 -6.80 -23.62
C VAL A 92 20.10 -6.49 -22.91
N GLU A 93 20.04 -6.11 -21.64
CA GLU A 93 21.19 -5.67 -20.86
C GLU A 93 22.09 -6.83 -20.42
N ASP A 94 23.40 -6.59 -20.42
CA ASP A 94 24.40 -7.58 -20.01
C ASP A 94 24.58 -7.64 -18.49
N GLY A 95 24.30 -6.54 -17.78
CA GLY A 95 24.46 -6.49 -16.32
C GLY A 95 23.63 -7.52 -15.56
N VAL A 96 22.52 -8.02 -16.13
CA VAL A 96 21.72 -9.12 -15.54
C VAL A 96 22.59 -10.36 -15.30
N PHE A 97 23.53 -10.64 -16.21
CA PHE A 97 24.42 -11.79 -16.10
C PHE A 97 25.45 -11.59 -15.01
N ASP A 98 26.10 -10.42 -14.97
CA ASP A 98 27.09 -10.10 -13.96
C ASP A 98 26.48 -10.18 -12.55
N ILE A 99 25.25 -9.66 -12.39
CA ILE A 99 24.49 -9.76 -11.15
C ILE A 99 24.17 -11.23 -10.84
N GLY A 100 23.63 -11.99 -11.81
CA GLY A 100 23.28 -13.39 -11.62
C GLY A 100 24.47 -14.25 -11.19
N THR A 101 25.63 -14.04 -11.82
CA THR A 101 26.90 -14.68 -11.42
C THR A 101 27.30 -14.27 -10.01
N HIS A 102 27.23 -12.97 -9.67
CA HIS A 102 27.55 -12.50 -8.32
C HIS A 102 26.67 -13.12 -7.24
N LEU A 103 25.35 -13.16 -7.47
CA LEU A 103 24.38 -13.74 -6.53
C LEU A 103 24.67 -15.23 -6.26
N PHE A 104 25.10 -15.95 -7.28
CA PHE A 104 25.38 -17.38 -7.21
C PHE A 104 26.75 -17.70 -6.60
N GLU A 105 27.82 -17.04 -7.07
CA GLU A 105 29.20 -17.34 -6.67
C GLU A 105 29.51 -16.90 -5.23
N SER A 106 28.80 -15.90 -4.74
CA SER A 106 28.99 -15.37 -3.38
C SER A 106 28.42 -16.31 -2.33
N THR A 107 29.23 -17.31 -1.96
CA THR A 107 28.84 -18.35 -1.01
C THR A 107 29.52 -18.18 0.36
N VAL A 108 28.74 -18.41 1.42
CA VAL A 108 29.25 -18.54 2.80
C VAL A 108 28.93 -19.96 3.28
N ALA A 109 29.96 -20.73 3.64
CA ALA A 109 29.82 -22.15 3.97
C ALA A 109 29.10 -22.98 2.88
N GLY A 110 29.27 -22.62 1.61
CA GLY A 110 28.62 -23.27 0.46
C GLY A 110 27.17 -22.85 0.20
N VAL A 111 26.64 -21.89 0.97
CA VAL A 111 25.29 -21.35 0.80
C VAL A 111 25.36 -20.03 0.01
N PRO A 112 24.64 -19.87 -1.11
CA PRO A 112 24.65 -18.64 -1.91
C PRO A 112 23.83 -17.55 -1.22
N ILE A 113 24.47 -16.82 -0.31
CA ILE A 113 23.79 -15.90 0.61
C ILE A 113 23.07 -14.76 -0.13
N PHE A 114 23.66 -14.21 -1.20
CA PHE A 114 23.05 -13.09 -1.92
C PHE A 114 21.89 -13.54 -2.81
N LEU A 115 21.93 -14.74 -3.38
CA LEU A 115 20.77 -15.31 -4.09
C LEU A 115 19.58 -15.49 -3.13
N ILE A 116 19.83 -15.99 -1.92
CA ILE A 116 18.79 -16.13 -0.90
C ILE A 116 18.27 -14.76 -0.47
N ALA A 117 19.17 -13.81 -0.21
CA ALA A 117 18.80 -12.46 0.17
C ALA A 117 17.99 -11.74 -0.92
N ASN A 118 18.37 -11.87 -2.20
CA ASN A 118 17.59 -11.33 -3.32
C ASN A 118 16.22 -12.00 -3.41
N THR A 119 16.14 -13.33 -3.29
CA THR A 119 14.85 -14.05 -3.28
C THR A 119 13.94 -13.59 -2.15
N LEU A 120 14.48 -13.43 -0.94
CA LEU A 120 13.73 -12.90 0.20
C LEU A 120 13.28 -11.46 -0.06
N PHE A 121 14.16 -10.63 -0.62
CA PHE A 121 13.85 -9.26 -1.01
C PHE A 121 12.68 -9.21 -2.01
N VAL A 122 12.66 -10.08 -3.04
CA VAL A 122 11.54 -10.18 -3.99
C VAL A 122 10.24 -10.47 -3.26
N VAL A 123 10.21 -11.51 -2.43
CA VAL A 123 9.01 -11.92 -1.70
C VAL A 123 8.51 -10.81 -0.78
N LEU A 124 9.42 -10.21 0.01
CA LEU A 124 9.09 -9.14 0.94
C LEU A 124 8.61 -7.89 0.21
N MET A 125 9.22 -7.51 -0.91
CA MET A 125 8.82 -6.34 -1.69
C MET A 125 7.47 -6.55 -2.37
N THR A 126 7.22 -7.72 -2.96
CA THR A 126 5.90 -8.03 -3.53
C THR A 126 4.83 -8.01 -2.45
N TYR A 127 5.10 -8.59 -1.29
CA TYR A 127 4.20 -8.52 -0.15
C TYR A 127 3.95 -7.07 0.30
N ALA A 128 5.03 -6.30 0.52
CA ALA A 128 4.94 -4.91 0.97
C ALA A 128 4.17 -4.03 -0.02
N LEU A 129 4.31 -4.24 -1.32
CA LEU A 129 3.55 -3.52 -2.34
C LEU A 129 2.06 -3.81 -2.25
N LEU A 130 1.67 -5.08 -2.10
CA LEU A 130 0.26 -5.46 -1.98
C LEU A 130 -0.35 -4.98 -0.67
N GLU A 131 0.38 -5.11 0.43
CA GLU A 131 -0.01 -4.62 1.74
C GLU A 131 -0.18 -3.09 1.75
N TRP A 132 0.78 -2.37 1.17
CA TRP A 132 0.73 -0.91 1.07
C TRP A 132 -0.47 -0.40 0.29
N THR A 133 -0.95 -1.17 -0.70
CA THR A 133 -2.15 -0.83 -1.47
C THR A 133 -3.46 -1.25 -0.80
N GLY A 134 -3.46 -1.76 0.43
CA GLY A 134 -4.66 -2.27 1.11
C GLY A 134 -5.25 -3.55 0.49
N ARG A 135 -4.79 -3.95 -0.69
CA ARG A 135 -5.28 -5.11 -1.48
C ARG A 135 -5.13 -6.46 -0.78
N ASN A 136 -4.39 -6.50 0.33
CA ASN A 136 -4.08 -7.70 1.07
C ASN A 136 -4.93 -7.89 2.34
N GLN A 137 -5.74 -6.90 2.72
CA GLN A 137 -6.29 -6.85 4.07
C GLN A 137 -7.16 -8.06 4.41
N GLU A 138 -7.88 -8.67 3.47
CA GLU A 138 -8.78 -9.80 3.79
C GLU A 138 -8.84 -10.91 2.74
N GLU A 139 -7.69 -11.43 2.32
CA GLU A 139 -7.66 -12.66 1.52
C GLU A 139 -7.97 -13.90 2.39
N THR A 140 -9.21 -14.42 2.31
CA THR A 140 -9.70 -15.56 3.11
C THR A 140 -8.92 -16.87 2.93
N THR A 141 -8.09 -16.96 1.88
CA THR A 141 -7.24 -18.13 1.62
C THR A 141 -5.77 -17.76 1.78
N VAL A 142 -5.16 -18.33 2.82
CA VAL A 142 -3.71 -18.24 3.07
C VAL A 142 -3.02 -19.55 2.72
N VAL A 143 -1.96 -19.47 1.91
CA VAL A 143 -1.01 -20.57 1.68
C VAL A 143 -0.01 -20.58 2.83
N LEU A 144 0.37 -21.77 3.31
CA LEU A 144 1.36 -21.90 4.40
C LEU A 144 0.98 -21.11 5.67
N ARG A 145 -0.33 -20.96 5.93
CA ARG A 145 -0.91 -20.37 7.15
C ARG A 145 -0.62 -18.88 7.39
N SER A 146 0.10 -18.22 6.48
CA SER A 146 0.57 -16.84 6.67
C SER A 146 0.78 -16.04 5.39
N LEU A 147 0.87 -16.69 4.21
CA LEU A 147 1.07 -15.98 2.95
C LEU A 147 -0.24 -15.91 2.16
N PRO A 148 -0.68 -14.70 1.77
CA PRO A 148 -1.82 -14.51 0.89
C PRO A 148 -1.64 -15.27 -0.44
N VAL A 149 -2.67 -15.95 -0.94
CA VAL A 149 -2.61 -16.69 -2.22
C VAL A 149 -2.28 -15.76 -3.38
N ARG A 150 -2.76 -14.51 -3.39
CA ARG A 150 -2.46 -13.50 -4.41
C ARG A 150 -0.98 -13.21 -4.50
N VAL A 151 -0.29 -13.07 -3.36
CA VAL A 151 1.17 -12.90 -3.31
C VAL A 151 1.85 -14.10 -3.97
N VAL A 152 1.43 -15.31 -3.61
CA VAL A 152 1.98 -16.55 -4.20
C VAL A 152 1.70 -16.61 -5.71
N MET A 153 0.50 -16.26 -6.15
CA MET A 153 0.13 -16.21 -7.57
C MET A 153 1.03 -15.24 -8.32
N ILE A 154 1.18 -14.00 -7.84
CA ILE A 154 2.04 -12.98 -8.47
C ILE A 154 3.47 -13.49 -8.56
N LEU A 155 4.01 -14.04 -7.47
CA LEU A 155 5.37 -14.59 -7.43
C LEU A 155 5.57 -15.74 -8.42
N VAL A 156 4.63 -16.69 -8.48
CA VAL A 156 4.71 -17.85 -9.38
C VAL A 156 4.55 -17.45 -10.84
N VAL A 157 3.55 -16.62 -11.16
CA VAL A 157 3.31 -16.14 -12.52
C VAL A 157 4.50 -15.33 -13.01
N SER A 158 4.98 -14.37 -12.21
CA SER A 158 6.14 -13.56 -12.58
C SER A 158 7.42 -14.38 -12.75
N PHE A 159 7.66 -15.38 -11.90
CA PHE A 159 8.82 -16.27 -12.04
C PHE A 159 8.74 -17.10 -13.32
N PHE A 160 7.57 -17.66 -13.61
CA PHE A 160 7.35 -18.42 -14.83
C PHE A 160 7.56 -17.55 -16.08
N VAL A 161 7.02 -16.33 -16.07
CA VAL A 161 7.22 -15.35 -17.15
C VAL A 161 8.70 -15.05 -17.34
N ALA A 162 9.44 -14.74 -16.27
CA ALA A 162 10.87 -14.48 -16.32
C ALA A 162 11.64 -15.68 -16.91
N ALA A 163 11.33 -16.91 -16.48
CA ALA A 163 11.95 -18.13 -16.99
C ALA A 163 11.67 -18.36 -18.48
N VAL A 164 10.42 -18.16 -18.92
CA VAL A 164 10.03 -18.27 -20.34
C VAL A 164 10.75 -17.22 -21.17
N LEU A 165 10.73 -15.95 -20.75
CA LEU A 165 11.41 -14.86 -21.45
C LEU A 165 12.91 -15.14 -21.58
N MET A 166 13.59 -15.51 -20.49
CA MET A 166 15.01 -15.84 -20.51
C MET A 166 15.31 -17.06 -21.38
N THR A 167 14.40 -18.04 -21.46
CA THR A 167 14.56 -19.21 -22.33
C THR A 167 14.38 -18.87 -23.80
N VAL A 168 13.30 -18.16 -24.14
CA VAL A 168 12.97 -17.78 -25.52
C VAL A 168 14.04 -16.87 -26.12
N TRP A 169 14.58 -15.94 -25.32
CA TRP A 169 15.67 -15.05 -25.73
C TRP A 169 17.05 -15.71 -25.70
N GLY A 170 17.14 -17.00 -25.36
CA GLY A 170 18.41 -17.74 -25.33
C GLY A 170 19.36 -17.32 -24.20
N ARG A 171 18.89 -16.55 -23.21
CA ARG A 171 19.69 -15.99 -22.11
C ARG A 171 20.03 -17.04 -21.03
N VAL A 172 19.36 -18.18 -21.01
CA VAL A 172 19.67 -19.33 -20.12
C VAL A 172 20.69 -20.33 -20.68
N ASN A 173 21.34 -20.03 -21.82
CA ASN A 173 22.34 -20.91 -22.47
C ASN A 173 21.87 -22.37 -22.62
N GLY A 174 20.61 -22.56 -23.02
CA GLY A 174 20.02 -23.89 -23.19
C GLY A 174 19.92 -24.73 -21.92
N TRP A 175 19.93 -24.12 -20.72
CA TRP A 175 19.86 -24.79 -19.42
C TRP A 175 21.04 -25.74 -19.15
N ALA A 176 22.22 -25.46 -19.72
CA ALA A 176 23.42 -26.28 -19.53
C ALA A 176 23.86 -26.35 -18.05
N ASP A 177 23.74 -25.23 -17.33
CA ASP A 177 23.80 -25.17 -15.87
C ASP A 177 22.46 -24.67 -15.33
N PRO A 178 21.58 -25.56 -14.84
CA PRO A 178 20.27 -25.18 -14.33
C PRO A 178 20.33 -24.22 -13.15
N VAL A 179 21.39 -24.28 -12.33
CA VAL A 179 21.48 -23.48 -11.11
C VAL A 179 21.89 -22.05 -11.45
N GLU A 180 22.85 -21.89 -12.35
CA GLU A 180 23.22 -20.59 -12.89
C GLU A 180 22.05 -19.95 -13.65
N ALA A 181 21.30 -20.74 -14.44
CA ALA A 181 20.10 -20.27 -15.12
C ALA A 181 19.05 -19.73 -14.13
N VAL A 182 18.82 -20.44 -13.02
CA VAL A 182 17.90 -19.98 -11.97
C VAL A 182 18.38 -18.68 -11.33
N ALA A 183 19.68 -18.52 -11.07
CA ALA A 183 20.23 -17.27 -10.52
C ALA A 183 20.00 -16.08 -11.46
N ARG A 184 20.19 -16.26 -12.78
CA ARG A 184 19.92 -15.22 -13.79
C ARG A 184 18.42 -14.91 -13.88
N ILE A 185 17.57 -15.94 -13.85
CA ILE A 185 16.11 -15.78 -13.81
C ILE A 185 15.69 -15.01 -12.56
N ASN A 186 16.33 -15.25 -11.41
CA ASN A 186 16.04 -14.58 -10.14
C ASN A 186 16.21 -13.06 -10.23
N VAL A 187 17.20 -12.57 -10.97
CA VAL A 187 17.41 -11.13 -11.22
C VAL A 187 16.27 -10.52 -12.02
N ILE A 188 15.89 -11.15 -13.14
CA ILE A 188 14.76 -10.68 -13.96
C ILE A 188 13.44 -10.78 -13.19
N TRP A 189 13.30 -11.84 -12.38
CA TRP A 189 12.13 -12.07 -11.55
C TRP A 189 11.95 -10.98 -10.49
N THR A 190 13.02 -10.40 -9.93
CA THR A 190 12.90 -9.24 -9.04
C THR A 190 12.11 -8.11 -9.69
N VAL A 191 12.33 -7.86 -10.98
CA VAL A 191 11.69 -6.75 -11.69
C VAL A 191 10.32 -7.16 -12.22
N GLY A 192 10.23 -8.39 -12.74
CA GLY A 192 8.97 -8.97 -13.22
C GLY A 192 7.92 -9.14 -12.12
N SER A 193 8.33 -9.46 -10.89
CA SER A 193 7.41 -9.58 -9.74
C SER A 193 6.85 -8.24 -9.28
N ILE A 194 7.68 -7.18 -9.29
CA ILE A 194 7.22 -5.81 -9.01
C ILE A 194 6.27 -5.34 -10.11
N GLY A 195 6.62 -5.57 -11.38
CA GLY A 195 5.74 -5.26 -12.51
C GLY A 195 4.42 -6.03 -12.46
N ALA A 196 4.46 -7.30 -12.05
CA ALA A 196 3.27 -8.13 -11.86
C ALA A 196 2.37 -7.63 -10.73
N ALA A 197 2.97 -7.23 -9.60
CA ALA A 197 2.23 -6.61 -8.50
C ALA A 197 1.55 -5.31 -8.96
N LEU A 198 2.27 -4.44 -9.69
CA LEU A 198 1.71 -3.21 -10.23
C LEU A 198 0.62 -3.45 -11.29
N GLY A 199 0.80 -4.47 -12.15
CA GLY A 199 -0.19 -4.84 -13.15
C GLY A 199 -1.50 -5.30 -12.51
N ASP A 200 -1.41 -6.05 -11.42
CA ASP A 200 -2.57 -6.42 -10.59
C ASP A 200 -3.16 -5.18 -9.91
N ILE A 201 -2.34 -4.30 -9.32
CA ILE A 201 -2.82 -3.08 -8.65
C ILE A 201 -3.62 -2.17 -9.60
N LEU A 202 -3.11 -1.90 -10.80
CA LEU A 202 -3.68 -0.94 -11.74
C LEU A 202 -4.93 -1.42 -12.49
N SER A 203 -5.30 -2.70 -12.39
CA SER A 203 -6.52 -3.23 -13.00
C SER A 203 -7.72 -3.06 -12.06
N GLU A 204 -8.15 -1.81 -11.90
CA GLU A 204 -9.45 -1.49 -11.31
C GLU A 204 -10.54 -1.96 -12.27
N ASN A 205 -11.38 -2.91 -11.84
CA ASN A 205 -12.76 -3.18 -12.28
C ASN A 205 -13.22 -4.50 -11.64
N ASP A 206 -13.49 -4.48 -10.33
CA ASP A 206 -14.32 -5.54 -9.74
C ASP A 206 -15.79 -5.20 -9.97
N PRO A 207 -16.61 -6.14 -10.47
CA PRO A 207 -18.03 -5.89 -10.64
C PRO A 207 -18.69 -5.70 -9.27
N ALA A 208 -19.51 -4.66 -9.12
CA ALA A 208 -20.26 -4.42 -7.90
C ALA A 208 -21.07 -5.67 -7.45
N PRO A 209 -21.25 -5.88 -6.14
CA PRO A 209 -22.06 -6.99 -5.63
C PRO A 209 -23.46 -6.96 -6.24
N SER A 210 -23.86 -8.09 -6.85
CA SER A 210 -25.09 -8.14 -7.65
C SER A 210 -26.35 -7.91 -6.80
N VAL A 211 -27.12 -6.86 -7.12
CA VAL A 211 -28.47 -6.66 -6.58
C VAL A 211 -29.43 -7.63 -7.28
N GLY A 212 -29.75 -8.75 -6.63
CA GLY A 212 -30.56 -9.81 -7.24
C GLY A 212 -31.97 -9.36 -7.66
N PRO A 213 -32.52 -9.87 -8.79
CA PRO A 213 -33.86 -9.52 -9.26
C PRO A 213 -34.97 -10.09 -8.33
N PRO A 214 -36.16 -9.47 -8.31
CA PRO A 214 -37.23 -9.84 -7.38
C PRO A 214 -37.70 -11.28 -7.61
N ALA A 215 -37.89 -12.01 -6.51
CA ALA A 215 -38.69 -13.23 -6.52
C ALA A 215 -40.14 -12.86 -6.90
N ALA A 216 -40.52 -13.17 -8.14
CA ALA A 216 -41.85 -12.92 -8.67
C ALA A 216 -42.93 -13.67 -7.86
N THR A 217 -43.46 -13.02 -6.84
CA THR A 217 -44.68 -13.45 -6.15
C THR A 217 -45.84 -12.67 -6.72
N GLY A 218 -46.52 -13.26 -7.70
CA GLY A 218 -47.74 -12.70 -8.25
C GLY A 218 -48.85 -12.63 -7.20
N ARG A 219 -49.43 -11.44 -7.03
CA ARG A 219 -50.88 -11.27 -6.80
C ARG A 219 -51.29 -9.80 -6.92
N ASN A 220 -52.23 -9.55 -7.83
CA ASN A 220 -52.98 -8.31 -7.96
C ASN A 220 -53.83 -8.02 -6.71
N ALA A 221 -53.85 -6.77 -6.24
CA ALA A 221 -55.09 -6.07 -5.84
C ALA A 221 -54.83 -4.58 -5.57
N SER A 222 -55.70 -3.76 -6.17
CA SER A 222 -55.83 -2.31 -6.08
C SER A 222 -56.23 -1.81 -4.69
N GLY A 223 -55.67 -0.69 -4.26
CA GLY A 223 -56.18 0.12 -3.15
C GLY A 223 -55.45 1.47 -3.05
N ALA A 224 -56.12 2.55 -3.46
CA ALA A 224 -55.60 3.91 -3.45
C ALA A 224 -55.59 4.52 -2.04
N THR A 225 -54.47 5.15 -1.66
CA THR A 225 -54.48 6.29 -0.73
C THR A 225 -53.29 7.21 -1.04
N ALA A 226 -53.56 8.52 -1.04
CA ALA A 226 -52.67 9.57 -1.48
C ALA A 226 -51.51 9.85 -0.48
N ALA A 227 -50.28 9.88 -0.99
CA ALA A 227 -49.15 10.59 -0.41
C ALA A 227 -48.12 10.88 -1.52
N ARG A 228 -47.69 12.15 -1.59
CA ARG A 228 -46.52 12.73 -2.29
C ARG A 228 -46.12 12.13 -3.64
N GLU A 229 -46.24 12.94 -4.68
CA GLU A 229 -45.75 12.68 -6.04
C GLU A 229 -44.21 12.49 -6.01
N LYS A 230 -43.73 11.25 -5.77
CA LYS A 230 -42.36 10.81 -6.07
C LYS A 230 -42.31 10.70 -7.61
N PRO A 231 -41.35 11.32 -8.32
CA PRO A 231 -41.12 10.93 -9.71
C PRO A 231 -40.79 9.42 -9.70
N PRO A 232 -41.20 8.67 -10.72
CA PRO A 232 -40.97 7.23 -10.74
C PRO A 232 -39.48 6.96 -10.62
N THR A 233 -39.06 6.20 -9.60
CA THR A 233 -37.70 5.65 -9.42
C THR A 233 -37.29 4.68 -10.55
N ALA A 234 -38.09 4.57 -11.61
CA ALA A 234 -37.82 3.81 -12.83
C ALA A 234 -36.80 4.49 -13.77
N GLY A 235 -35.87 5.28 -13.23
CA GLY A 235 -34.88 6.05 -14.00
C GLY A 235 -33.62 6.47 -13.23
N LEU A 236 -33.36 5.89 -12.05
CA LEU A 236 -32.11 6.16 -11.32
C LEU A 236 -30.81 5.76 -12.07
N PRO A 237 -30.73 4.65 -12.85
CA PRO A 237 -29.43 4.16 -13.33
C PRO A 237 -28.67 5.16 -14.20
N ASP A 238 -29.34 5.85 -15.14
CA ASP A 238 -28.64 6.72 -16.11
C ASP A 238 -28.31 8.12 -15.55
N ALA A 239 -28.90 8.52 -14.42
CA ALA A 239 -28.70 9.84 -13.84
C ALA A 239 -27.63 9.87 -12.75
N VAL A 240 -27.41 8.72 -12.09
CA VAL A 240 -26.47 8.57 -10.98
C VAL A 240 -25.03 8.72 -11.48
N ASP A 241 -24.70 8.17 -12.66
CA ASP A 241 -23.38 8.28 -13.33
C ASP A 241 -22.83 9.72 -13.46
N GLU A 242 -23.71 10.74 -13.53
CA GLU A 242 -23.30 12.14 -13.71
C GLU A 242 -23.16 12.94 -12.39
N TRP A 243 -23.51 12.36 -11.23
CA TRP A 243 -23.47 13.05 -9.95
C TRP A 243 -22.05 13.29 -9.45
N ALA A 244 -21.80 14.38 -8.75
CA ALA A 244 -20.57 14.55 -7.98
C ALA A 244 -20.60 13.69 -6.69
N ASP A 245 -19.44 13.34 -6.14
CA ASP A 245 -19.36 12.45 -4.96
C ASP A 245 -20.16 12.99 -3.76
N GLY A 246 -20.12 14.31 -3.53
CA GLY A 246 -20.93 14.95 -2.50
C GLY A 246 -22.44 14.89 -2.76
N GLU A 247 -22.87 14.84 -4.03
CA GLU A 247 -24.28 14.66 -4.40
C GLU A 247 -24.71 13.20 -4.18
N LEU A 248 -23.86 12.23 -4.51
CA LEU A 248 -24.09 10.82 -4.25
C LEU A 248 -24.24 10.52 -2.75
N VAL A 249 -23.33 11.04 -1.91
CA VAL A 249 -23.41 10.91 -0.45
C VAL A 249 -24.69 11.57 0.09
N SER A 250 -25.13 12.68 -0.50
CA SER A 250 -26.40 13.33 -0.11
C SER A 250 -27.62 12.49 -0.49
N ALA A 251 -27.59 11.80 -1.63
CA ALA A 251 -28.66 10.91 -2.07
C ALA A 251 -28.75 9.66 -1.19
N ILE A 252 -27.62 9.06 -0.81
CA ILE A 252 -27.56 7.94 0.14
C ILE A 252 -28.22 8.33 1.46
N ASN A 253 -27.88 9.51 1.98
CA ASN A 253 -28.46 10.04 3.21
C ASN A 253 -29.98 10.24 3.12
N ALA A 254 -30.47 10.75 1.99
CA ALA A 254 -31.90 10.97 1.78
C ALA A 254 -32.68 9.64 1.75
N GLU A 255 -32.11 8.59 1.15
CA GLU A 255 -32.76 7.28 1.10
C GLU A 255 -32.77 6.58 2.47
N PHE A 256 -31.75 6.81 3.32
CA PHE A 256 -31.79 6.40 4.73
C PHE A 256 -32.88 7.12 5.53
N ASP A 257 -33.11 8.42 5.29
CA ASP A 257 -34.21 9.18 5.92
C ASP A 257 -35.59 8.61 5.50
N ASP A 258 -35.75 8.24 4.22
CA ASP A 258 -36.96 7.61 3.71
C ASP A 258 -37.16 6.21 4.34
N LEU A 259 -36.10 5.41 4.47
CA LEU A 259 -36.14 4.11 5.15
C LEU A 259 -36.53 4.26 6.64
N GLU A 260 -35.94 5.21 7.37
CA GLU A 260 -36.25 5.47 8.79
C GLU A 260 -37.73 5.84 9.00
N SER A 261 -38.33 6.54 8.03
CA SER A 261 -39.73 6.98 8.09
C SER A 261 -40.74 5.82 7.96
N VAL A 262 -40.30 4.69 7.41
CA VAL A 262 -41.14 3.52 7.09
C VAL A 262 -40.97 2.38 8.10
N VAL A 263 -39.82 2.30 8.79
CA VAL A 263 -39.55 1.26 9.80
C VAL A 263 -40.17 1.58 11.17
N ASP A 264 -40.37 0.52 11.96
CA ASP A 264 -40.89 0.63 13.32
C ASP A 264 -39.83 1.22 14.28
N GLU A 265 -40.27 1.75 15.43
CA GLU A 265 -39.38 2.38 16.44
C GLU A 265 -38.22 1.49 16.88
N ARG A 266 -38.41 0.17 16.90
CA ARG A 266 -37.37 -0.79 17.30
C ARG A 266 -36.23 -0.91 16.29
N ASP A 267 -36.50 -0.60 15.03
CA ASP A 267 -35.59 -0.80 13.91
C ASP A 267 -34.87 0.52 13.53
N ARG A 268 -35.34 1.67 14.03
CA ARG A 268 -34.74 2.99 13.76
C ARG A 268 -33.33 3.15 14.29
N GLU A 269 -33.03 2.60 15.46
CA GLU A 269 -31.68 2.61 16.01
C GLU A 269 -30.70 1.85 15.11
N ALA A 270 -31.15 0.76 14.48
CA ALA A 270 -30.34 0.00 13.52
C ALA A 270 -30.13 0.78 12.20
N VAL A 271 -31.17 1.43 11.67
CA VAL A 271 -31.06 2.30 10.48
C VAL A 271 -30.08 3.45 10.71
N ASN A 272 -30.18 4.13 11.86
CA ASN A 272 -29.29 5.24 12.19
C ASN A 272 -27.84 4.80 12.37
N ARG A 273 -27.60 3.61 12.96
CA ARG A 273 -26.26 3.03 13.04
C ARG A 273 -25.67 2.76 11.66
N ILE A 274 -26.39 2.05 10.78
CA ILE A 274 -25.94 1.73 9.42
C ILE A 274 -25.68 3.01 8.61
N ARG A 275 -26.51 4.05 8.80
CA ARG A 275 -26.31 5.37 8.18
C ARG A 275 -25.01 6.02 8.63
N GLU A 276 -24.76 6.05 9.94
CA GLU A 276 -23.58 6.68 10.52
C GLU A 276 -22.29 5.97 10.05
N GLU A 277 -22.29 4.64 10.05
CA GLU A 277 -21.22 3.80 9.49
C GLU A 277 -20.98 4.10 7.99
N THR A 278 -22.04 4.17 7.19
CA THR A 278 -21.95 4.49 5.75
C THR A 278 -21.36 5.87 5.49
N VAL A 279 -21.82 6.89 6.23
CA VAL A 279 -21.37 8.28 6.04
C VAL A 279 -19.94 8.45 6.51
N GLN A 280 -19.55 7.80 7.59
CA GLN A 280 -18.19 7.86 8.08
C GLN A 280 -17.22 7.20 7.10
N ALA A 281 -17.53 5.99 6.60
CA ALA A 281 -16.73 5.31 5.59
C ALA A 281 -16.57 6.15 4.31
N ALA A 282 -17.66 6.75 3.82
CA ALA A 282 -17.62 7.58 2.61
C ALA A 282 -16.93 8.94 2.78
N LEU A 283 -16.76 9.43 4.03
CA LEU A 283 -16.10 10.70 4.32
C LEU A 283 -14.61 10.53 4.64
N ASP A 284 -14.22 9.44 5.29
CA ASP A 284 -12.81 9.17 5.64
C ASP A 284 -11.93 8.98 4.38
N ASP A 285 -12.45 8.34 3.33
CA ASP A 285 -11.76 8.23 2.01
C ASP A 285 -11.87 9.51 1.17
N GLY A 286 -13.03 10.19 1.20
CA GLY A 286 -13.31 11.33 0.33
C GLY A 286 -12.67 12.65 0.77
N PHE A 287 -12.35 12.80 2.05
CA PHE A 287 -11.85 14.05 2.64
C PHE A 287 -10.54 13.87 3.42
N GLY A 288 -9.53 13.35 2.73
CA GLY A 288 -8.09 13.57 2.93
C GLY A 288 -7.71 14.20 4.28
N ASP A 289 -7.61 13.36 5.30
CA ASP A 289 -7.21 13.83 6.60
C ASP A 289 -5.73 14.22 6.58
N ARG A 290 -5.49 15.50 6.88
CA ARG A 290 -4.26 16.22 6.56
C ARG A 290 -3.18 15.90 7.60
N ILE A 291 -2.48 14.77 7.43
CA ILE A 291 -1.39 14.36 8.32
C ILE A 291 -0.19 15.31 8.17
N GLN A 292 0.10 16.05 9.24
CA GLN A 292 1.09 17.14 9.31
C GLN A 292 2.47 16.71 9.87
N LYS A 293 2.88 15.44 9.73
CA LYS A 293 4.09 14.89 10.38
C LYS A 293 4.82 13.88 9.50
N TYR A 294 6.17 13.88 9.58
CA TYR A 294 7.02 12.89 8.91
C TYR A 294 7.01 11.57 9.69
N THR A 295 6.35 10.55 9.17
CA THR A 295 6.12 9.29 9.88
C THR A 295 7.04 8.16 9.41
N SER A 296 7.02 7.01 10.12
CA SER A 296 7.72 5.78 9.69
C SER A 296 7.20 5.24 8.35
N ARG A 297 5.96 5.59 7.99
CA ARG A 297 5.36 5.27 6.69
C ARG A 297 6.01 6.05 5.56
N ASP A 298 6.24 7.35 5.72
CA ASP A 298 6.92 8.18 4.72
C ASP A 298 8.31 7.59 4.36
N ILE A 299 9.00 7.01 5.34
CA ILE A 299 10.27 6.29 5.14
C ILE A 299 10.05 5.03 4.28
N ALA A 300 9.02 4.24 4.56
CA ALA A 300 8.70 3.04 3.79
C ALA A 300 8.28 3.37 2.35
N GLU A 301 7.48 4.41 2.15
CA GLU A 301 7.04 4.88 0.83
C GLU A 301 8.21 5.43 0.02
N ALA A 302 9.06 6.24 0.66
CA ALA A 302 10.30 6.71 0.06
C ALA A 302 11.24 5.54 -0.30
N PHE A 303 11.30 4.51 0.53
CA PHE A 303 12.09 3.30 0.26
C PHE A 303 11.54 2.51 -0.93
N VAL A 304 10.23 2.22 -0.96
CA VAL A 304 9.58 1.49 -2.05
C VAL A 304 9.74 2.23 -3.37
N GLY A 305 9.47 3.54 -3.38
CA GLY A 305 9.69 4.39 -4.55
C GLY A 305 11.15 4.38 -5.00
N SER A 306 12.11 4.43 -4.06
CA SER A 306 13.54 4.34 -4.38
C SER A 306 13.91 3.04 -5.07
N VAL A 307 13.44 1.90 -4.56
CA VAL A 307 13.71 0.57 -5.13
C VAL A 307 13.23 0.51 -6.58
N PHE A 308 11.99 0.93 -6.83
CA PHE A 308 11.36 0.83 -8.14
C PHE A 308 12.15 1.57 -9.23
N PHE A 309 12.54 2.82 -8.95
CA PHE A 309 13.29 3.63 -9.91
C PHE A 309 14.79 3.27 -9.97
N ALA A 310 15.37 2.67 -8.93
CA ALA A 310 16.77 2.29 -8.91
C ALA A 310 17.06 1.04 -9.75
N ILE A 311 16.17 0.06 -9.75
CA ILE A 311 16.37 -1.27 -10.35
C ILE A 311 16.85 -1.22 -11.81
N PRO A 312 16.24 -0.46 -12.73
CA PRO A 312 16.69 -0.41 -14.12
C PRO A 312 18.16 0.04 -14.25
N PHE A 313 18.57 1.00 -13.41
CA PHE A 313 19.95 1.52 -13.39
C PHE A 313 20.93 0.54 -12.76
N LEU A 314 20.50 -0.37 -11.88
CA LEU A 314 21.40 -1.39 -11.33
C LEU A 314 21.89 -2.34 -12.42
N VAL A 315 21.03 -2.64 -13.39
CA VAL A 315 21.33 -3.57 -14.49
C VAL A 315 22.13 -2.89 -15.60
N GLU A 316 21.99 -1.57 -15.75
CA GLU A 316 22.68 -0.82 -16.78
C GLU A 316 24.15 -0.55 -16.42
N ASP A 317 25.07 -0.80 -17.37
CA ASP A 317 26.50 -0.53 -17.17
C ASP A 317 26.89 0.94 -17.37
N GLY A 318 26.01 1.75 -17.98
CA GLY A 318 26.18 3.20 -18.11
C GLY A 318 26.43 3.91 -16.78
N VAL A 319 25.95 3.35 -15.66
CA VAL A 319 26.22 3.83 -14.30
C VAL A 319 27.72 3.92 -14.01
N PHE A 320 28.51 2.95 -14.47
CA PHE A 320 29.95 2.95 -14.26
C PHE A 320 30.67 4.03 -15.06
N GLU A 321 30.24 4.25 -16.30
CA GLU A 321 30.80 5.28 -17.17
C GLU A 321 30.55 6.68 -16.60
N ILE A 322 29.31 6.93 -16.14
CA ILE A 322 28.94 8.20 -15.50
C ILE A 322 29.72 8.40 -14.19
N ALA A 323 29.86 7.36 -13.37
CA ALA A 323 30.66 7.43 -12.15
C ALA A 323 32.15 7.73 -12.44
N GLY A 324 32.70 7.12 -13.50
CA GLY A 324 34.04 7.42 -14.00
C GLY A 324 34.17 8.90 -14.41
N PHE A 325 33.18 9.43 -15.12
CA PHE A 325 33.12 10.84 -15.48
C PHE A 325 33.12 11.74 -14.23
N PHE A 326 32.28 11.45 -13.23
CA PHE A 326 32.19 12.21 -11.98
C PHE A 326 33.53 12.35 -11.26
N LEU A 327 34.35 11.30 -11.30
CA LEU A 327 35.67 11.29 -10.66
C LEU A 327 36.79 11.86 -11.54
N SER A 328 36.59 11.97 -12.84
CA SER A 328 37.57 12.52 -13.78
C SER A 328 37.60 14.06 -13.81
N VAL A 329 36.44 14.71 -13.64
CA VAL A 329 36.33 16.17 -13.65
C VAL A 329 36.71 16.74 -12.28
N ARG A 330 37.97 17.15 -12.14
CA ARG A 330 38.52 17.69 -10.88
C ARG A 330 38.93 19.15 -11.00
N LEU A 331 38.59 19.93 -9.98
CA LEU A 331 39.07 21.31 -9.81
C LEU A 331 39.65 21.44 -8.40
N GLY A 332 40.92 21.81 -8.28
CA GLY A 332 41.58 21.93 -6.97
C GLY A 332 41.63 20.61 -6.17
N GLY A 333 41.60 19.45 -6.82
CA GLY A 333 41.56 18.13 -6.18
C GLY A 333 40.17 17.63 -5.78
N VAL A 334 39.14 18.46 -5.90
CA VAL A 334 37.74 18.09 -5.61
C VAL A 334 37.06 17.58 -6.89
N PRO A 335 36.36 16.42 -6.85
CA PRO A 335 35.59 15.92 -7.99
C PRO A 335 34.32 16.78 -8.17
N VAL A 336 34.41 17.83 -9.00
CA VAL A 336 33.35 18.85 -9.10
C VAL A 336 32.07 18.27 -9.66
N ALA A 337 32.16 17.40 -10.68
CA ALA A 337 30.98 16.77 -11.27
C ALA A 337 30.21 15.90 -10.26
N PHE A 338 30.93 15.17 -9.39
CA PHE A 338 30.31 14.42 -8.29
C PHE A 338 29.54 15.34 -7.31
N VAL A 339 30.18 16.44 -6.89
CA VAL A 339 29.57 17.40 -5.97
C VAL A 339 28.36 18.09 -6.61
N LEU A 340 28.44 18.42 -7.91
CA LEU A 340 27.32 18.98 -8.66
C LEU A 340 26.16 18.01 -8.77
N ASN A 341 26.41 16.71 -9.00
CA ASN A 341 25.36 15.70 -9.00
C ASN A 341 24.66 15.62 -7.63
N ALA A 342 25.44 15.55 -6.54
CA ALA A 342 24.86 15.54 -5.20
C ALA A 342 24.01 16.80 -4.91
N ALA A 343 24.50 17.98 -5.30
CA ALA A 343 23.75 19.22 -5.17
C ALA A 343 22.47 19.23 -6.04
N PHE A 344 22.55 18.69 -7.25
CA PHE A 344 21.42 18.54 -8.16
C PHE A 344 20.34 17.63 -7.56
N VAL A 345 20.71 16.48 -7.01
CA VAL A 345 19.77 15.56 -6.34
C VAL A 345 19.04 16.26 -5.19
N LEU A 346 19.77 16.94 -4.31
CA LEU A 346 19.16 17.65 -3.18
C LEU A 346 18.22 18.79 -3.63
N LEU A 347 18.62 19.52 -4.68
CA LEU A 347 17.78 20.58 -5.27
C LEU A 347 16.53 20.00 -5.92
N MET A 348 16.64 18.84 -6.57
CA MET A 348 15.52 18.15 -7.19
C MET A 348 14.52 17.66 -6.14
N ILE A 349 14.98 17.01 -5.05
CA ILE A 349 14.11 16.62 -3.92
C ILE A 349 13.40 17.85 -3.36
N LEU A 350 14.14 18.94 -3.14
CA LEU A 350 13.58 20.21 -2.67
C LEU A 350 12.49 20.73 -3.62
N ALA A 351 12.73 20.70 -4.93
CA ALA A 351 11.78 21.15 -5.94
C ALA A 351 10.52 20.27 -5.97
N LEU A 352 10.65 18.94 -5.93
CA LEU A 352 9.49 18.05 -5.96
C LEU A 352 8.63 18.21 -4.70
N VAL A 353 9.24 18.17 -3.53
CA VAL A 353 8.52 18.19 -2.25
C VAL A 353 7.92 19.57 -1.95
N TYR A 354 8.62 20.66 -2.27
CA TYR A 354 8.22 22.01 -1.86
C TYR A 354 7.68 22.90 -2.98
N TRP A 355 7.99 22.60 -4.24
CA TRP A 355 7.54 23.43 -5.38
C TRP A 355 6.46 22.76 -6.22
N ALA A 356 6.47 21.43 -6.33
CA ALA A 356 5.45 20.67 -7.07
C ALA A 356 4.33 20.09 -6.17
N GLY A 357 4.54 19.99 -4.85
CA GLY A 357 3.57 19.45 -3.91
C GLY A 357 2.44 20.44 -3.54
N PRO A 358 1.17 20.01 -3.51
CA PRO A 358 0.04 20.88 -3.15
C PRO A 358 -0.16 20.97 -1.63
N GLN A 359 0.75 21.56 -0.83
CA GLN A 359 0.47 21.81 0.60
C GLN A 359 1.16 23.05 1.18
N ASP A 360 0.47 23.72 2.11
CA ASP A 360 0.99 24.73 3.05
C ASP A 360 2.05 24.10 3.99
N VAL A 361 3.27 23.89 3.48
CA VAL A 361 4.35 23.32 4.29
C VAL A 361 4.89 24.36 5.27
N ARG A 362 4.31 24.41 6.48
CA ARG A 362 4.97 25.07 7.61
C ARG A 362 6.18 24.22 8.01
N VAL A 363 7.38 24.78 7.80
CA VAL A 363 8.65 24.15 8.18
C VAL A 363 8.68 23.92 9.70
N ASN A 364 8.27 22.74 10.14
CA ASN A 364 8.23 22.42 11.56
C ASN A 364 9.62 21.93 12.00
N ARG A 365 10.31 22.71 12.84
CA ARG A 365 11.62 22.42 13.45
C ARG A 365 12.73 21.99 12.45
N PRO A 366 13.19 22.89 11.58
CA PRO A 366 14.27 22.59 10.64
C PRO A 366 15.57 22.20 11.35
N ILE A 367 16.34 21.29 10.75
CA ILE A 367 17.67 20.90 11.24
C ILE A 367 18.59 22.12 11.07
N PHE A 368 19.26 22.51 12.16
CA PHE A 368 20.04 23.75 12.26
C PHE A 368 19.28 25.04 11.88
N GLY A 369 17.95 25.03 11.90
CA GLY A 369 17.15 26.22 11.54
C GLY A 369 16.95 26.44 10.03
N LEU A 370 17.62 25.67 9.16
CA LEU A 370 17.69 25.93 7.71
C LEU A 370 17.30 24.76 6.82
N ILE A 371 17.58 23.51 7.21
CA ILE A 371 17.39 22.33 6.35
C ILE A 371 16.10 21.60 6.76
N PRO A 372 15.13 21.40 5.84
CA PRO A 372 13.93 20.64 6.18
C PRO A 372 14.24 19.18 6.48
N ARG A 373 13.67 18.63 7.55
CA ARG A 373 13.88 17.23 7.98
C ARG A 373 13.45 16.23 6.92
N ARG A 374 12.29 16.48 6.30
CA ARG A 374 11.71 15.64 5.24
C ARG A 374 12.68 15.45 4.08
N LEU A 375 13.34 16.53 3.63
CA LEU A 375 14.37 16.47 2.60
C LEU A 375 15.53 15.57 3.00
N VAL A 376 16.02 15.68 4.24
CA VAL A 376 17.11 14.82 4.74
C VAL A 376 16.67 13.36 4.83
N GLY A 377 15.44 13.12 5.31
CA GLY A 377 14.85 11.77 5.38
C GLY A 377 14.82 11.10 4.01
N ILE A 378 14.18 11.73 3.02
CA ILE A 378 14.10 11.24 1.64
C ILE A 378 15.50 11.01 1.06
N ALA A 379 16.39 11.99 1.19
CA ALA A 379 17.75 11.91 0.66
C ALA A 379 18.56 10.76 1.27
N VAL A 380 18.46 10.55 2.58
CA VAL A 380 19.19 9.48 3.29
C VAL A 380 18.58 8.12 2.97
N VAL A 381 17.26 7.99 3.00
CA VAL A 381 16.58 6.72 2.69
C VAL A 381 16.88 6.30 1.26
N SER A 382 16.77 7.20 0.28
CA SER A 382 17.06 6.87 -1.11
C SER A 382 18.54 6.55 -1.34
N PHE A 383 19.46 7.25 -0.66
CA PHE A 383 20.89 6.97 -0.75
C PHE A 383 21.24 5.61 -0.17
N LEU A 384 20.72 5.29 1.02
CA LEU A 384 20.93 4.01 1.69
C LEU A 384 20.31 2.87 0.88
N THR A 385 19.15 3.09 0.29
CA THR A 385 18.50 2.12 -0.60
C THR A 385 19.37 1.83 -1.82
N ALA A 386 19.83 2.86 -2.52
CA ALA A 386 20.73 2.72 -3.66
C ALA A 386 22.04 2.01 -3.26
N ALA A 387 22.64 2.37 -2.12
CA ALA A 387 23.85 1.73 -1.60
C ALA A 387 23.63 0.25 -1.26
N ALA A 388 22.52 -0.08 -0.61
CA ALA A 388 22.16 -1.44 -0.23
C ALA A 388 21.93 -2.30 -1.47
N LEU A 389 21.16 -1.83 -2.44
CA LEU A 389 20.89 -2.55 -3.69
C LEU A 389 22.17 -2.75 -4.51
N MET A 390 22.97 -1.70 -4.70
CA MET A 390 24.26 -1.79 -5.39
C MET A 390 25.23 -2.75 -4.70
N THR A 391 25.17 -2.88 -3.37
CA THR A 391 25.96 -3.85 -2.62
C THR A 391 25.42 -5.26 -2.76
N LEU A 392 24.10 -5.44 -2.60
CA LEU A 392 23.41 -6.73 -2.70
C LEU A 392 23.63 -7.37 -4.08
N TRP A 393 23.66 -6.55 -5.13
CA TRP A 393 23.82 -7.00 -6.52
C TRP A 393 25.28 -6.97 -7.01
N GLY A 394 26.24 -6.74 -6.11
CA GLY A 394 27.67 -6.83 -6.43
C GLY A 394 28.25 -5.69 -7.27
N ARG A 395 27.49 -4.61 -7.50
CA ARG A 395 27.87 -3.49 -8.38
C ARG A 395 28.93 -2.53 -7.78
N VAL A 396 29.36 -2.79 -6.56
CA VAL A 396 30.39 -1.99 -5.83
C VAL A 396 31.72 -2.72 -5.60
N ASP A 397 31.93 -3.86 -6.26
CA ASP A 397 33.20 -4.63 -6.21
C ASP A 397 33.71 -4.92 -4.78
N GLY A 398 32.78 -5.20 -3.86
CA GLY A 398 33.10 -5.47 -2.45
C GLY A 398 33.74 -4.29 -1.71
N TRP A 399 33.44 -3.04 -2.12
CA TRP A 399 33.91 -1.82 -1.48
C TRP A 399 35.44 -1.63 -1.47
N ARG A 400 36.18 -2.30 -2.38
CA ARG A 400 37.65 -2.16 -2.48
C ARG A 400 38.09 -0.74 -2.76
N GLU A 401 37.33 0.00 -3.56
CA GLU A 401 37.55 1.40 -3.87
C GLU A 401 36.33 2.24 -3.43
N PRO A 402 36.28 2.68 -2.16
CA PRO A 402 35.08 3.32 -1.60
C PRO A 402 34.66 4.58 -2.35
N VAL A 403 35.61 5.36 -2.87
CA VAL A 403 35.31 6.58 -3.63
C VAL A 403 34.63 6.26 -4.96
N VAL A 404 35.05 5.19 -5.63
CA VAL A 404 34.42 4.72 -6.88
C VAL A 404 33.03 4.16 -6.58
N ALA A 405 32.89 3.38 -5.50
CA ALA A 405 31.60 2.88 -5.05
C ALA A 405 30.62 4.03 -4.75
N LEU A 406 31.05 5.06 -4.02
CA LEU A 406 30.23 6.24 -3.73
C LEU A 406 29.84 7.00 -5.00
N ALA A 407 30.74 7.12 -5.98
CA ALA A 407 30.42 7.72 -7.27
C ALA A 407 29.34 6.94 -8.02
N ARG A 408 29.46 5.60 -8.08
CA ARG A 408 28.45 4.72 -8.70
C ARG A 408 27.10 4.80 -7.97
N ILE A 409 27.11 4.72 -6.65
CA ILE A 409 25.92 4.87 -5.80
C ILE A 409 25.27 6.23 -6.05
N SER A 410 26.04 7.30 -6.21
CA SER A 410 25.47 8.64 -6.44
C SER A 410 24.69 8.78 -7.75
N VAL A 411 25.02 7.98 -8.78
CA VAL A 411 24.26 7.95 -10.04
C VAL A 411 22.91 7.29 -9.81
N VAL A 412 22.90 6.12 -9.17
CA VAL A 412 21.65 5.40 -8.84
C VAL A 412 20.82 6.18 -7.83
N TRP A 413 21.47 6.85 -6.88
CA TRP A 413 20.83 7.72 -5.89
C TRP A 413 20.03 8.85 -6.54
N THR A 414 20.45 9.35 -7.70
CA THR A 414 19.71 10.39 -8.43
C THR A 414 18.30 9.90 -8.78
N VAL A 415 18.18 8.73 -9.40
CA VAL A 415 16.86 8.18 -9.78
C VAL A 415 16.11 7.61 -8.59
N ALA A 416 16.81 6.99 -7.64
CA ALA A 416 16.22 6.52 -6.39
C ALA A 416 15.56 7.68 -5.62
N SER A 417 16.21 8.85 -5.57
CA SER A 417 15.66 10.04 -4.92
C SER A 417 14.43 10.60 -5.60
N PHE A 418 14.32 10.46 -6.93
CA PHE A 418 13.11 10.82 -7.65
C PHE A 418 11.95 9.93 -7.23
N GLY A 419 12.16 8.61 -7.25
CA GLY A 419 11.19 7.63 -6.76
C GLY A 419 10.82 7.84 -5.29
N ALA A 420 11.79 8.13 -4.45
CA ALA A 420 11.59 8.41 -3.03
C ALA A 420 10.71 9.64 -2.81
N SER A 421 10.99 10.71 -3.57
CA SER A 421 10.23 11.96 -3.48
C SER A 421 8.80 11.77 -4.00
N LEU A 422 8.60 10.97 -5.05
CA LEU A 422 7.26 10.66 -5.56
C LEU A 422 6.49 9.77 -4.58
N GLY A 423 7.12 8.73 -4.03
CA GLY A 423 6.49 7.86 -3.03
C GLY A 423 6.01 8.66 -1.83
N ASP A 424 6.83 9.58 -1.33
CA ASP A 424 6.50 10.49 -0.23
C ASP A 424 5.41 11.53 -0.57
N ILE A 425 5.15 11.81 -1.86
CA ILE A 425 4.10 12.75 -2.29
C ILE A 425 2.75 12.06 -2.54
N LEU A 426 2.75 10.75 -2.84
CA LEU A 426 1.51 10.02 -3.11
C LEU A 426 0.70 9.85 -1.82
N PRO A 427 -0.63 10.05 -1.87
CA PRO A 427 -1.48 9.87 -0.70
C PRO A 427 -1.50 8.38 -0.32
N GLY A 428 -0.93 8.06 0.84
CA GLY A 428 -1.12 6.79 1.51
C GLY A 428 -1.90 7.04 2.79
N GLU A 429 -3.14 6.58 2.85
CA GLU A 429 -4.00 6.70 4.03
C GLU A 429 -3.53 5.81 5.17
N SER A 430 -3.21 6.42 6.31
CA SER A 430 -3.43 5.90 7.67
C SER A 430 -2.48 6.56 8.67
N SER A 431 -3.03 6.85 9.86
CA SER A 431 -2.38 7.57 10.96
C SER A 431 -1.17 6.78 11.51
N GLY A 432 0.05 7.25 11.24
CA GLY A 432 1.28 6.70 11.78
C GLY A 432 1.80 7.49 12.99
N ALA A 433 2.31 6.80 14.01
CA ALA A 433 2.96 7.41 15.17
C ALA A 433 4.24 8.21 14.78
N ASP A 434 4.47 9.32 15.49
CA ASP A 434 5.59 10.23 15.23
C ASP A 434 6.92 9.58 15.66
N ILE A 435 7.86 9.39 14.72
CA ILE A 435 9.21 8.83 15.00
C ILE A 435 9.92 9.62 16.10
N ASN A 436 9.60 10.90 16.28
CA ASN A 436 10.21 11.72 17.32
C ASN A 436 9.72 11.36 18.73
N ASP A 437 8.52 10.79 18.88
CA ASP A 437 8.04 10.31 20.19
C ASP A 437 8.81 9.05 20.60
N ASP A 438 9.13 8.17 19.63
CA ASP A 438 9.97 7.00 19.84
C ASP A 438 11.44 7.37 20.10
N LEU A 439 12.00 8.33 19.34
CA LEU A 439 13.38 8.79 19.54
C LEU A 439 13.53 9.56 20.86
N ALA A 440 12.53 10.35 21.24
CA ALA A 440 12.50 11.05 22.53
C ALA A 440 12.36 10.04 23.69
N ALA A 441 11.51 9.02 23.56
CA ALA A 441 11.38 7.95 24.54
C ALA A 441 12.68 7.16 24.72
N LEU A 442 13.42 6.89 23.63
CA LEU A 442 14.74 6.27 23.67
C LEU A 442 15.81 7.16 24.32
N THR A 443 15.64 8.48 24.27
CA THR A 443 16.59 9.45 24.85
C THR A 443 16.27 9.74 26.33
N ASP A 444 15.00 9.83 26.71
CA ASP A 444 14.55 10.04 28.10
C ASP A 444 14.68 8.78 28.97
N GLY A 445 14.69 7.58 28.37
CA GLY A 445 14.98 6.33 29.07
C GLY A 445 16.41 6.23 29.63
N GLY A 446 17.31 7.14 29.23
CA GLY A 446 18.70 7.18 29.68
C GLY A 446 18.94 7.94 31.00
N ASP A 447 18.04 8.84 31.40
CA ASP A 447 18.27 9.77 32.53
C ASP A 447 17.65 9.32 33.87
N SER A 448 16.98 8.16 33.91
CA SER A 448 16.34 7.63 35.13
C SER A 448 17.28 6.86 36.06
N ALA A 449 18.54 6.62 35.68
CA ALA A 449 19.49 5.80 36.44
C ALA A 449 20.42 6.58 37.40
N GLY A 450 20.18 7.89 37.61
CA GLY A 450 21.19 8.78 38.20
C GLY A 450 20.76 9.72 39.32
N ARG A 451 19.69 9.43 40.09
CA ARG A 451 19.33 10.27 41.26
C ARG A 451 19.02 9.48 42.52
N SER A 452 20.00 8.70 42.98
CA SER A 452 20.11 8.28 44.37
C SER A 452 20.93 9.32 45.15
N ASP A 453 20.32 10.44 45.52
CA ASP A 453 20.92 11.36 46.48
C ASP A 453 20.31 11.17 47.87
N SER A 454 21.11 10.49 48.69
CA SER A 454 21.35 10.73 50.11
C SER A 454 20.43 11.73 50.82
N VAL A 455 19.53 11.19 51.66
CA VAL A 455 19.18 11.84 52.92
C VAL A 455 19.82 11.01 54.01
N GLY A 456 21.01 11.44 54.43
CA GLY A 456 21.57 11.05 55.70
C GLY A 456 20.78 11.74 56.80
N ASP A 457 20.24 10.96 57.73
CA ASP A 457 19.85 11.48 59.03
C ASP A 457 20.41 10.52 60.08
N SER A 458 21.42 11.00 60.79
CA SER A 458 21.97 10.37 61.97
C SER A 458 22.18 11.44 63.03
N ASN A 459 21.41 11.28 64.11
CA ASN A 459 21.63 11.69 65.50
C ASN A 459 21.29 13.12 65.94
N GLU A 460 20.27 13.21 66.79
CA GLU A 460 20.21 13.73 68.18
C GLU A 460 18.74 13.46 68.64
N GLU A 461 18.37 12.72 69.69
CA GLU A 461 18.89 12.44 71.05
C GLU A 461 18.76 10.96 71.46
#